data_AF-A0A7X7F2T0-F1
#
_entry.id   AF-A0A7X7F2T0-F1
#
_cell.length_a   1.000
_cell.length_b   1.000
_cell.length_c   1.000
_cell.angle_alpha   90.00
_cell.angle_beta   90.00
_cell.angle_gamma   90.00
#
_symmetry.space_group_name_H-M   'P 1'
#
loop_
_entity.id
_entity.type
_entity.pdbx_description
1 polymer ?
#
loop_
_entity_poly.entity_id
_entity_poly.type
_entity_poly.pdbx_seq_one_letter_code
_entity_poly.pdbx_strand_id
1 'polypeptide(L)'
;MLGAKPGAADGARTVSWAAEIPVPRSVNGNQRISVQVHGETLKGIRAVGMKLDALDDKNQLLTSLDAQAPSRGTFPWQPLELVWPADTRAKKLRLKLYLTVSDAQDTAGRVWFDDLKIEPVDPPDAGSLAFPTADEGRPAFGGRRSARWTARPGWDLVSVPFRTAEKKSGATLKLAIRAERPMDVTIEWRKGLTNGKGRGAEDAIGGERAFAVNETWRVVEMPVGPGLSQLVFRSSQEGIVWIDEIDLVE
;
A
#
# COMPACT_ATOMS: atom_id res chain seq x y z
N MET A 1 -21.02 1.86 6.88
CA MET A 1 -22.43 2.33 7.00
C MET A 1 -22.69 3.35 5.92
N LEU A 2 -23.69 3.15 5.07
CA LEU A 2 -24.21 4.20 4.20
C LEU A 2 -25.05 5.14 5.08
N GLY A 3 -24.69 6.43 5.13
CA GLY A 3 -25.40 7.42 5.91
C GLY A 3 -25.75 8.62 5.03
N ALA A 4 -27.04 8.82 4.76
CA ALA A 4 -27.51 10.08 4.21
C ALA A 4 -27.52 11.11 5.34
N LYS A 5 -26.79 12.23 5.17
CA LYS A 5 -26.90 13.38 6.07
C LYS A 5 -27.46 14.56 5.25
N PRO A 6 -28.63 15.10 5.60
CA PRO A 6 -29.12 16.31 4.95
C PRO A 6 -28.16 17.47 5.24
N GLY A 7 -27.65 18.11 4.19
CA GLY A 7 -26.89 19.36 4.31
C GLY A 7 -27.88 20.51 4.47
N ALA A 8 -28.07 20.99 5.69
CA ALA A 8 -29.15 21.90 6.09
C ALA A 8 -29.03 23.35 5.58
N ALA A 9 -28.19 23.66 4.58
CA ALA A 9 -27.93 25.06 4.20
C ALA A 9 -28.66 25.55 2.94
N ASP A 10 -28.90 24.74 1.89
CA ASP A 10 -29.32 25.29 0.58
C ASP A 10 -30.36 24.46 -0.22
N GLY A 11 -31.23 23.72 0.46
CA GLY A 11 -32.22 22.86 -0.21
C GLY A 11 -31.56 21.85 -1.14
N ALA A 12 -30.48 21.22 -0.65
CA ALA A 12 -29.75 20.17 -1.34
C ALA A 12 -29.59 18.97 -0.42
N ARG A 13 -29.85 17.78 -0.96
CA ARG A 13 -29.60 16.52 -0.27
C ARG A 13 -28.34 15.88 -0.82
N THR A 14 -27.44 15.48 0.07
CA THR A 14 -26.23 14.76 -0.29
C THR A 14 -26.32 13.34 0.22
N VAL A 15 -26.20 12.38 -0.69
CA VAL A 15 -25.91 10.99 -0.36
C VAL A 15 -24.41 10.83 -0.45
N SER A 16 -23.79 10.28 0.59
CA SER A 16 -22.36 10.03 0.58
C SER A 16 -22.04 8.68 1.21
N TRP A 17 -21.02 8.05 0.67
CA TRP A 17 -20.30 6.96 1.31
C TRP A 17 -18.96 7.48 1.78
N ALA A 18 -18.59 7.15 3.02
CA ALA A 18 -17.32 7.56 3.59
C ALA A 18 -16.57 6.35 4.12
N ALA A 19 -15.26 6.32 3.86
CA ALA A 19 -14.32 5.39 4.48
C ALA A 19 -13.18 6.18 5.12
N GLU A 20 -12.71 5.67 6.25
CA GLU A 20 -11.51 6.16 6.91
C GLU A 20 -10.39 5.14 6.69
N ILE A 21 -9.24 5.64 6.26
CA ILE A 21 -8.06 4.85 5.94
C ILE A 21 -6.93 5.36 6.85
N PRO A 22 -6.33 4.51 7.69
CA PRO A 22 -5.14 4.91 8.44
C PRO A 22 -4.01 5.24 7.47
N VAL A 23 -3.30 6.34 7.70
CA VAL A 23 -2.12 6.69 6.91
C VAL A 23 -0.94 5.84 7.42
N PRO A 24 -0.32 4.98 6.58
CA PRO A 24 0.91 4.31 6.95
C PRO A 24 1.98 5.33 7.35
N ARG A 25 2.77 5.02 8.37
CA ARG A 25 3.84 5.92 8.89
C ARG A 25 4.90 6.30 7.84
N SER A 26 4.90 5.62 6.69
CA SER A 26 5.90 5.68 5.63
C SER A 26 5.41 6.24 4.30
N VAL A 27 4.19 6.78 4.24
CA VAL A 27 3.72 7.46 3.03
C VAL A 27 4.49 8.78 2.87
N ASN A 28 5.36 8.82 1.86
CA ASN A 28 6.13 9.99 1.47
C ASN A 28 5.80 10.35 0.01
N GLY A 29 5.86 11.64 -0.30
CA GLY A 29 5.60 12.15 -1.64
C GLY A 29 4.10 12.17 -2.00
N ASN A 30 3.82 12.77 -3.15
CA ASN A 30 2.44 12.92 -3.63
C ASN A 30 1.81 11.55 -3.91
N GLN A 31 0.57 11.36 -3.47
CA GLN A 31 -0.22 10.16 -3.73
C GLN A 31 -1.36 10.51 -4.69
N ARG A 32 -1.52 9.75 -5.77
CA ARG A 32 -2.69 9.74 -6.64
C ARG A 32 -3.74 8.83 -6.01
N ILE A 33 -4.87 9.41 -5.63
CA ILE A 33 -6.08 8.67 -5.26
C ILE A 33 -7.00 8.72 -6.47
N SER A 34 -7.36 7.57 -7.02
CA SER A 34 -8.25 7.49 -8.18
C SER A 34 -9.38 6.50 -7.95
N VAL A 35 -10.55 6.79 -8.53
CA VAL A 35 -11.71 5.90 -8.56
C VAL A 35 -12.33 5.99 -9.95
N GLN A 36 -12.77 4.87 -10.51
CA GLN A 36 -13.57 4.88 -11.74
C GLN A 36 -14.98 5.32 -11.41
N VAL A 37 -15.56 6.21 -12.22
CA VAL A 37 -16.92 6.70 -12.07
C VAL A 37 -17.70 6.57 -13.37
N HIS A 38 -18.95 6.12 -13.27
CA HIS A 38 -19.89 6.00 -14.38
C HIS A 38 -21.24 6.60 -13.98
N GLY A 39 -21.91 7.26 -14.91
CA GLY A 39 -23.19 7.93 -14.67
C GLY A 39 -24.19 7.60 -15.76
N GLU A 40 -25.42 7.25 -15.38
CA GLU A 40 -26.51 6.99 -16.31
C GLU A 40 -27.69 7.90 -16.02
N THR A 41 -28.17 8.60 -17.05
CA THR A 41 -29.43 9.36 -17.05
C THR A 41 -29.53 10.38 -15.91
N LEU A 42 -28.40 11.01 -15.55
CA LEU A 42 -28.33 11.96 -14.44
C LEU A 42 -29.15 13.22 -14.75
N LYS A 43 -30.23 13.42 -13.99
CA LYS A 43 -31.14 14.57 -14.05
C LYS A 43 -31.32 15.15 -12.65
N GLY A 44 -31.29 16.47 -12.52
CA GLY A 44 -31.45 17.16 -11.23
C GLY A 44 -30.29 17.00 -10.24
N ILE A 45 -29.18 16.40 -10.68
CA ILE A 45 -27.96 16.22 -9.87
C ILE A 45 -27.15 17.52 -9.93
N ARG A 46 -26.73 18.03 -8.76
CA ARG A 46 -25.87 19.20 -8.63
C ARG A 46 -24.40 18.83 -8.73
N ALA A 47 -23.99 17.77 -8.05
CA ALA A 47 -22.59 17.35 -8.03
C ALA A 47 -22.47 15.83 -7.84
N VAL A 48 -21.47 15.25 -8.49
CA VAL A 48 -20.99 13.89 -8.30
C VAL A 48 -19.50 14.00 -8.09
N GLY A 49 -18.95 13.37 -7.06
CA GLY A 49 -17.52 13.53 -6.84
C GLY A 49 -16.92 12.67 -5.75
N MET A 50 -15.66 12.95 -5.52
CA MET A 50 -14.80 12.34 -4.52
C MET A 50 -14.13 13.45 -3.73
N LYS A 51 -14.23 13.38 -2.41
CA LYS A 51 -13.58 14.29 -1.48
C LYS A 51 -12.64 13.53 -0.57
N LEU A 52 -11.43 14.06 -0.36
CA LEU A 52 -10.43 13.49 0.53
C LEU A 52 -10.11 14.50 1.64
N ASP A 53 -10.43 14.16 2.88
CA ASP A 53 -10.00 14.92 4.06
C ASP A 53 -8.80 14.22 4.70
N ALA A 54 -7.65 14.90 4.83
CA ALA A 54 -6.52 14.43 5.64
C ALA A 54 -6.63 14.97 7.06
N LEU A 55 -6.56 14.08 8.05
CA LEU A 55 -6.77 14.39 9.47
C LEU A 55 -5.55 13.95 10.29
N ASP A 56 -5.24 14.70 11.34
CA ASP A 56 -4.26 14.29 12.36
C ASP A 56 -4.85 13.26 13.36
N ASP A 57 -4.08 12.94 14.39
CA ASP A 57 -4.50 12.02 15.48
C ASP A 57 -5.66 12.56 16.33
N LYS A 58 -5.83 13.89 16.38
CA LYS A 58 -6.92 14.59 17.08
C LYS A 58 -8.15 14.83 16.20
N ASN A 59 -8.17 14.29 14.98
CA ASN A 59 -9.19 14.52 13.96
C ASN A 59 -9.30 15.98 13.49
N GLN A 60 -8.24 16.78 13.66
CA GLN A 60 -8.15 18.12 13.08
C GLN A 60 -7.90 18.00 11.57
N LEU A 61 -8.64 18.80 10.79
CA LEU A 61 -8.49 18.85 9.34
C LEU A 61 -7.17 19.53 8.97
N LEU A 62 -6.31 18.80 8.25
CA LEU A 62 -5.04 19.31 7.71
C LEU A 62 -5.19 19.73 6.25
N THR A 63 -5.93 18.95 5.46
CA THR A 63 -6.11 19.19 4.02
C THR A 63 -7.47 18.62 3.59
N SER A 64 -8.11 19.27 2.63
CA SER A 64 -9.38 18.84 2.03
C SER A 64 -9.29 19.03 0.52
N LEU A 65 -9.37 17.94 -0.24
CA LEU A 65 -9.33 17.95 -1.70
C LEU A 65 -10.67 17.45 -2.26
N ASP A 66 -11.11 17.99 -3.39
CA ASP A 66 -12.37 17.65 -4.04
C ASP A 66 -12.18 17.52 -5.55
N ALA A 67 -12.73 16.45 -6.12
CA ALA A 67 -12.75 16.19 -7.55
C ALA A 67 -14.18 15.85 -7.97
N GLN A 68 -14.62 16.41 -9.10
CA GLN A 68 -15.99 16.26 -9.59
C GLN A 68 -16.03 15.57 -10.95
N ALA A 69 -17.00 14.68 -11.11
CA ALA A 69 -17.38 14.08 -12.37
C ALA A 69 -18.51 14.90 -13.02
N PRO A 70 -18.84 14.65 -14.30
CA PRO A 70 -20.03 15.24 -14.91
C PRO A 70 -21.28 14.97 -14.07
N SER A 71 -22.08 16.00 -13.83
CA SER A 71 -23.28 15.90 -13.00
C SER A 71 -24.58 15.79 -13.81
N ARG A 72 -24.50 15.62 -15.14
CA ARG A 72 -25.68 15.56 -16.02
C ARG A 72 -25.49 14.55 -17.15
N GLY A 73 -26.61 13.98 -17.59
CA GLY A 73 -26.66 13.05 -18.73
C GLY A 73 -26.09 11.68 -18.41
N THR A 74 -25.57 11.01 -19.43
CA THR A 74 -24.90 9.71 -19.34
C THR A 74 -23.46 9.89 -19.77
N PHE A 75 -22.53 9.31 -19.02
CA PHE A 75 -21.11 9.29 -19.36
C PHE A 75 -20.51 7.92 -19.04
N PRO A 76 -19.59 7.40 -19.86
CA PRO A 76 -18.97 6.10 -19.64
C PRO A 76 -18.00 6.13 -18.45
N TRP A 77 -17.53 4.96 -18.03
CA TRP A 77 -16.44 4.82 -17.06
C TRP A 77 -15.26 5.74 -17.39
N GLN A 78 -14.89 6.57 -16.43
CA GLN A 78 -13.73 7.46 -16.50
C GLN A 78 -13.08 7.61 -15.12
N PRO A 79 -11.78 7.92 -15.06
CA PRO A 79 -11.10 8.14 -13.79
C PRO A 79 -11.53 9.47 -13.16
N LEU A 80 -11.74 9.46 -11.84
CA LEU A 80 -11.86 10.63 -11.00
C LEU A 80 -10.67 10.65 -10.02
N GLU A 81 -9.82 11.66 -10.13
CA GLU A 81 -8.50 11.66 -9.50
C GLU A 81 -8.27 12.84 -8.56
N LEU A 82 -7.53 12.57 -7.49
CA LEU A 82 -7.00 13.55 -6.57
C LEU A 82 -5.50 13.30 -6.37
N VAL A 83 -4.72 14.37 -6.34
CA VAL A 83 -3.32 14.31 -5.93
C VAL A 83 -3.20 14.84 -4.52
N TRP A 84 -2.96 13.95 -3.56
CA TRP A 84 -2.72 14.30 -2.17
C TRP A 84 -1.23 14.48 -1.91
N PRO A 85 -0.78 15.70 -1.55
CA PRO A 85 0.56 15.87 -1.03
C PRO A 85 0.64 15.26 0.37
N ALA A 86 1.34 14.12 0.51
CA ALA A 86 1.43 13.41 1.77
C ALA A 86 1.98 14.34 2.88
N ASP A 87 1.21 14.48 3.96
CA ASP A 87 1.58 15.26 5.14
C ASP A 87 1.93 14.28 6.27
N THR A 88 3.15 14.37 6.80
CA THR A 88 3.64 13.48 7.87
C THR A 88 2.83 13.60 9.17
N ARG A 89 2.11 14.72 9.35
CA ARG A 89 1.17 14.93 10.46
C ARG A 89 -0.14 14.17 10.26
N ALA A 90 -0.52 13.86 9.02
CA ALA A 90 -1.74 13.11 8.75
C ALA A 90 -1.63 11.68 9.30
N LYS A 91 -2.65 11.27 10.04
CA LYS A 91 -2.78 9.92 10.59
C LYS A 91 -3.97 9.18 10.00
N LYS A 92 -4.94 9.91 9.44
CA LYS A 92 -6.14 9.35 8.82
C LYS A 92 -6.46 10.09 7.54
N LEU A 93 -6.88 9.35 6.52
CA LEU A 93 -7.56 9.88 5.35
C LEU A 93 -9.04 9.51 5.45
N ARG A 94 -9.92 10.49 5.25
CA ARG A 94 -11.35 10.25 5.11
C ARG A 94 -11.73 10.50 3.66
N LEU A 95 -11.93 9.42 2.93
CA LEU A 95 -12.40 9.44 1.56
C LEU A 95 -13.94 9.44 1.55
N LYS A 96 -14.54 10.38 0.82
CA LYS A 96 -15.98 10.49 0.64
C LYS A 96 -16.32 10.44 -0.84
N LEU A 97 -17.13 9.49 -1.24
CA LEU A 97 -17.79 9.48 -2.55
C LEU A 97 -19.17 10.07 -2.36
N TYR A 98 -19.55 11.06 -3.16
CA TYR A 98 -20.77 11.82 -2.94
C TYR A 98 -21.57 12.07 -4.21
N LEU A 99 -22.88 12.19 -3.98
CA LEU A 99 -23.89 12.62 -4.94
C LEU A 99 -24.75 13.68 -4.24
N THR A 100 -24.78 14.89 -4.79
CA THR A 100 -25.61 15.99 -4.28
C THR A 100 -26.71 16.27 -5.28
N VAL A 101 -27.95 16.26 -4.80
CA VAL A 101 -29.16 16.52 -5.59
C VAL A 101 -29.82 17.82 -5.16
N SER A 102 -30.51 18.48 -6.10
CA SER A 102 -31.32 19.66 -5.79
C SER A 102 -32.69 19.24 -5.25
N ASP A 103 -33.18 19.87 -4.19
CA ASP A 103 -34.51 19.55 -3.64
C ASP A 103 -35.67 20.07 -4.50
N ALA A 104 -35.38 21.01 -5.40
CA ALA A 104 -36.38 21.67 -6.25
C ALA A 104 -36.58 21.04 -7.65
N GLN A 105 -35.99 19.88 -7.94
CA GLN A 105 -36.10 19.24 -9.26
C GLN A 105 -36.38 17.73 -9.14
N ASP A 106 -37.10 17.19 -10.14
CA ASP A 106 -37.16 15.76 -10.36
C ASP A 106 -35.74 15.21 -10.56
N THR A 107 -35.32 14.39 -9.61
CA THR A 107 -33.98 13.81 -9.57
C THR A 107 -34.04 12.35 -9.99
N ALA A 108 -33.24 12.00 -10.99
CA ALA A 108 -33.19 10.66 -11.54
C ALA A 108 -31.77 10.34 -12.03
N GLY A 109 -31.50 9.05 -12.17
CA GLY A 109 -30.25 8.52 -12.66
C GLY A 109 -29.49 7.70 -11.61
N ARG A 110 -28.35 7.17 -12.03
CA ARG A 110 -27.51 6.27 -11.23
C ARG A 110 -26.06 6.65 -11.41
N VAL A 111 -25.30 6.58 -10.31
CA VAL A 111 -23.85 6.74 -10.31
C VAL A 111 -23.25 5.49 -9.71
N TRP A 112 -22.20 5.00 -10.35
CA TRP A 112 -21.38 3.92 -9.84
C TRP A 112 -19.96 4.41 -9.63
N PHE A 113 -19.32 3.87 -8.61
CA PHE A 113 -17.92 4.05 -8.32
C PHE A 113 -17.28 2.67 -8.22
N ASP A 114 -16.12 2.50 -8.84
CA ASP A 114 -15.38 1.23 -8.80
C ASP A 114 -13.86 1.46 -8.84
N ASP A 115 -13.09 0.41 -8.59
CA ASP A 115 -11.63 0.37 -8.79
C ASP A 115 -10.88 1.52 -8.08
N LEU A 116 -11.14 1.68 -6.78
CA LEU A 116 -10.41 2.63 -5.93
C LEU A 116 -8.93 2.24 -5.84
N LYS A 117 -8.04 3.15 -6.23
CA LYS A 117 -6.59 3.00 -6.17
C LYS A 117 -5.95 4.14 -5.40
N ILE A 118 -4.85 3.82 -4.74
CA ILE A 118 -3.93 4.78 -4.12
C ILE A 118 -2.53 4.40 -4.61
N GLU A 119 -1.90 5.30 -5.34
CA GLU A 119 -0.62 5.08 -5.99
C GLU A 119 0.28 6.30 -5.78
N PRO A 120 1.61 6.16 -5.71
CA PRO A 120 2.49 7.32 -5.71
C PRO A 120 2.43 8.05 -7.06
N VAL A 121 2.36 9.39 -7.06
CA VAL A 121 2.31 10.24 -8.28
C VAL A 121 3.64 10.20 -9.00
N ASP A 122 4.71 10.31 -8.23
CA ASP A 122 6.06 10.00 -8.69
C ASP A 122 6.21 8.50 -8.47
N PRO A 123 6.05 7.65 -9.50
CA PRO A 123 6.53 6.28 -9.36
C PRO A 123 7.97 6.38 -8.85
N PRO A 124 8.40 5.54 -7.89
CA PRO A 124 9.81 5.36 -7.66
C PRO A 124 10.44 5.22 -9.04
N ASP A 125 11.38 6.11 -9.36
CA ASP A 125 12.08 6.20 -10.63
C ASP A 125 12.23 4.79 -11.20
N ALA A 126 11.86 4.47 -12.44
CA ALA A 126 11.72 3.08 -12.89
C ALA A 126 13.00 2.23 -12.67
N GLY A 127 14.17 2.86 -12.45
CA GLY A 127 15.39 2.22 -11.96
C GLY A 127 15.41 1.74 -10.50
N SER A 128 14.39 2.09 -9.69
CA SER A 128 14.20 1.73 -8.28
C SER A 128 13.06 0.71 -8.07
N LEU A 129 12.19 0.53 -9.07
CA LEU A 129 11.19 -0.54 -9.16
C LEU A 129 11.52 -1.61 -10.20
N ALA A 130 12.59 -1.43 -10.99
CA ALA A 130 13.26 -2.58 -11.56
C ALA A 130 13.66 -3.47 -10.38
N PHE A 131 13.04 -4.65 -10.27
CA PHE A 131 13.81 -5.77 -9.73
C PHE A 131 15.13 -5.72 -10.48
N PRO A 132 16.28 -5.61 -9.80
CA PRO A 132 17.53 -5.81 -10.51
C PRO A 132 17.43 -7.21 -11.09
N THR A 133 17.20 -7.29 -12.40
CA THR A 133 17.73 -8.39 -13.19
C THR A 133 19.16 -8.50 -12.71
N ALA A 134 19.51 -9.64 -12.12
CA ALA A 134 20.84 -9.89 -11.58
C ALA A 134 21.84 -9.30 -12.57
N ASP A 135 22.45 -8.17 -12.19
CA ASP A 135 23.39 -7.50 -13.05
C ASP A 135 24.45 -8.55 -13.32
N GLU A 136 24.78 -8.81 -14.58
CA GLU A 136 25.81 -9.77 -15.01
C GLU A 136 27.22 -9.30 -14.58
N GLY A 137 27.32 -8.54 -13.49
CA GLY A 137 28.51 -8.36 -12.70
C GLY A 137 28.84 -9.68 -12.01
N ARG A 138 30.05 -10.17 -12.29
CA ARG A 138 30.57 -11.45 -11.82
C ARG A 138 30.17 -11.74 -10.35
N PRO A 139 29.60 -12.92 -10.05
CA PRO A 139 29.17 -13.27 -8.70
C PRO A 139 30.38 -13.29 -7.76
N ALA A 140 30.32 -12.49 -6.69
CA ALA A 140 31.24 -12.61 -5.58
C ALA A 140 30.73 -13.74 -4.68
N PHE A 141 31.37 -14.91 -4.81
CA PHE A 141 31.07 -16.19 -4.13
C PHE A 141 29.94 -17.03 -4.77
N GLY A 142 30.29 -18.27 -5.16
CA GLY A 142 29.33 -19.38 -5.31
C GLY A 142 28.33 -19.36 -6.48
N GLY A 143 28.39 -18.43 -7.43
CA GLY A 143 27.59 -18.50 -8.67
C GLY A 143 26.07 -18.39 -8.50
N ARG A 144 25.57 -17.85 -7.37
CA ARG A 144 24.14 -17.77 -7.04
C ARG A 144 23.65 -16.32 -6.99
N ARG A 145 22.35 -16.14 -7.25
CA ARG A 145 21.65 -14.87 -7.52
C ARG A 145 21.55 -14.02 -6.24
N SER A 146 21.99 -12.76 -6.30
CA SER A 146 21.79 -11.78 -5.24
C SER A 146 20.56 -10.91 -5.50
N ALA A 147 19.89 -10.50 -4.44
CA ALA A 147 18.82 -9.50 -4.45
C ALA A 147 19.33 -8.20 -3.84
N ARG A 148 19.22 -7.09 -4.58
CA ARG A 148 19.58 -5.74 -4.14
C ARG A 148 18.33 -4.88 -4.09
N TRP A 149 18.17 -4.04 -3.07
CA TRP A 149 17.10 -3.06 -3.05
C TRP A 149 17.50 -1.78 -2.32
N THR A 150 16.82 -0.69 -2.67
CA THR A 150 16.89 0.57 -1.93
C THR A 150 15.91 0.48 -0.77
N ALA A 151 16.43 0.22 0.43
CA ALA A 151 15.68 0.22 1.66
C ALA A 151 15.30 1.65 2.04
N ARG A 152 14.07 1.82 2.55
CA ARG A 152 13.55 3.09 3.04
C ARG A 152 12.80 2.88 4.35
N PRO A 153 12.93 3.79 5.33
CA PRO A 153 12.24 3.65 6.61
C PRO A 153 10.72 3.50 6.44
N GLY A 154 10.20 2.41 7.00
CA GLY A 154 8.77 2.05 6.98
C GLY A 154 8.26 1.49 5.65
N TRP A 155 9.13 1.15 4.71
CA TRP A 155 8.80 0.28 3.58
C TRP A 155 9.10 -1.17 3.96
N ASP A 156 8.16 -2.06 3.69
CA ASP A 156 8.33 -3.50 3.85
C ASP A 156 8.73 -4.09 2.49
N LEU A 157 9.91 -4.71 2.41
CA LEU A 157 10.25 -5.58 1.29
C LEU A 157 9.71 -6.98 1.61
N VAL A 158 8.73 -7.43 0.82
CA VAL A 158 8.09 -8.73 1.02
C VAL A 158 8.54 -9.70 -0.07
N SER A 159 9.01 -10.88 0.32
CA SER A 159 9.34 -11.93 -0.64
C SER A 159 8.08 -12.46 -1.32
N VAL A 160 8.21 -12.95 -2.55
CA VAL A 160 7.14 -13.74 -3.17
C VAL A 160 6.77 -14.92 -2.25
N PRO A 161 5.49 -15.32 -2.20
CA PRO A 161 5.11 -16.52 -1.46
C PRO A 161 5.89 -17.73 -1.98
N PHE A 162 6.63 -18.41 -1.11
CA PHE A 162 7.31 -19.66 -1.44
C PHE A 162 6.76 -20.78 -0.57
N ARG A 163 6.46 -21.92 -1.19
CA ARG A 163 6.08 -23.12 -0.44
C ARG A 163 7.36 -23.76 0.07
N THR A 164 7.57 -23.69 1.37
CA THR A 164 8.50 -24.63 2.02
C THR A 164 7.80 -25.99 2.03
N ALA A 165 8.08 -26.84 1.03
CA ALA A 165 7.53 -28.20 0.97
C ALA A 165 7.80 -28.91 2.31
N GLU A 166 6.75 -29.39 3.00
CA GLU A 166 6.76 -30.16 4.26
C GLU A 166 8.15 -30.41 4.86
N LYS A 167 8.72 -29.43 5.56
CA LYS A 167 10.08 -29.53 6.11
C LYS A 167 10.06 -30.06 7.54
N LYS A 168 11.11 -30.82 7.87
CA LYS A 168 11.36 -31.36 9.22
C LYS A 168 11.43 -30.23 10.24
N SER A 169 10.90 -30.48 11.43
CA SER A 169 11.06 -29.59 12.58
C SER A 169 12.56 -29.33 12.84
N GLY A 170 12.97 -28.06 12.93
CA GLY A 170 14.35 -27.65 13.26
C GLY A 170 15.17 -27.00 12.14
N ALA A 171 14.66 -26.97 10.90
CA ALA A 171 15.38 -26.33 9.79
C ALA A 171 15.63 -24.83 10.03
N THR A 172 16.80 -24.34 9.59
CA THR A 172 17.21 -22.95 9.75
C THR A 172 17.43 -22.30 8.40
N LEU A 173 16.83 -21.13 8.18
CA LEU A 173 17.15 -20.29 7.03
C LEU A 173 18.40 -19.48 7.35
N LYS A 174 19.39 -19.56 6.46
CA LYS A 174 20.59 -18.75 6.49
C LYS A 174 20.50 -17.69 5.40
N LEU A 175 20.68 -16.44 5.80
CA LEU A 175 20.64 -15.28 4.92
C LEU A 175 22.00 -14.59 4.99
N ALA A 176 22.68 -14.40 3.87
CA ALA A 176 23.83 -13.51 3.81
C ALA A 176 23.35 -12.11 3.43
N ILE A 177 23.43 -11.16 4.37
CA ILE A 177 22.91 -9.80 4.20
C ILE A 177 24.04 -8.80 4.41
N ARG A 178 24.08 -7.77 3.57
CA ARG A 178 24.95 -6.59 3.75
C ARG A 178 24.21 -5.31 3.38
N ALA A 179 24.75 -4.16 3.74
CA ALA A 179 24.16 -2.85 3.50
C ALA A 179 25.24 -1.84 3.12
N GLU A 180 24.89 -0.78 2.38
CA GLU A 180 25.91 0.15 1.83
C GLU A 180 26.59 0.99 2.89
N ARG A 181 25.94 1.04 4.07
CA ARG A 181 26.38 1.72 5.27
C ARG A 181 25.79 0.97 6.47
N PRO A 182 26.35 1.14 7.68
CA PRO A 182 25.77 0.55 8.89
C PRO A 182 24.30 0.95 9.09
N MET A 183 23.41 -0.02 9.19
CA MET A 183 21.97 0.17 9.43
C MET A 183 21.34 -1.05 10.11
N ASP A 184 20.18 -0.86 10.73
CA ASP A 184 19.43 -1.98 11.32
C ASP A 184 18.38 -2.48 10.32
N VAL A 185 18.47 -3.78 10.00
CA VAL A 185 17.52 -4.48 9.16
C VAL A 185 16.73 -5.44 10.04
N THR A 186 15.42 -5.28 10.03
CA THR A 186 14.48 -6.13 10.74
C THR A 186 13.84 -7.13 9.79
N ILE A 187 13.81 -8.39 10.20
CA ILE A 187 13.29 -9.50 9.41
C ILE A 187 12.13 -10.14 10.17
N GLU A 188 10.99 -10.29 9.50
CA GLU A 188 9.77 -10.89 10.04
C GLU A 188 9.30 -12.07 9.16
N TRP A 189 8.80 -13.11 9.82
CA TRP A 189 8.20 -14.28 9.20
C TRP A 189 6.69 -14.15 9.11
N ARG A 190 6.15 -14.28 7.90
CA ARG A 190 4.70 -14.33 7.70
C ARG A 190 4.26 -15.66 7.14
N LYS A 191 3.14 -16.16 7.69
CA LYS A 191 2.33 -17.21 7.07
C LYS A 191 1.17 -16.55 6.35
N GLY A 192 1.15 -16.73 5.03
CA GLY A 192 0.03 -16.42 4.18
C GLY A 192 -0.98 -17.55 4.30
N LEU A 193 -2.11 -17.29 4.95
CA LEU A 193 -3.27 -18.17 4.86
C LEU A 193 -3.87 -18.01 3.46
N THR A 194 -3.53 -18.89 2.52
CA THR A 194 -4.26 -18.93 1.25
C THR A 194 -5.64 -19.54 1.51
N ASN A 195 -6.59 -18.72 1.96
CA ASN A 195 -7.99 -19.10 1.89
C ASN A 195 -8.34 -19.17 0.40
N GLY A 196 -9.07 -20.20 -0.04
CA GLY A 196 -9.42 -20.48 -1.45
C GLY A 196 -10.23 -19.39 -2.20
N LYS A 197 -10.19 -18.14 -1.72
CA LYS A 197 -10.76 -16.92 -2.29
C LYS A 197 -9.73 -15.78 -2.47
N GLY A 198 -8.42 -16.05 -2.37
CA GLY A 198 -7.38 -15.10 -2.77
C GLY A 198 -7.14 -13.89 -1.84
N ARG A 199 -7.78 -13.82 -0.67
CA ARG A 199 -7.39 -12.91 0.42
C ARG A 199 -6.96 -13.73 1.63
N GLY A 200 -5.68 -13.64 1.96
CA GLY A 200 -5.13 -14.25 3.16
C GLY A 200 -4.99 -13.24 4.29
N ALA A 201 -5.39 -13.65 5.49
CA ALA A 201 -4.88 -13.04 6.71
C ALA A 201 -3.40 -13.42 6.83
N GLU A 202 -2.57 -12.46 7.18
CA GLU A 202 -1.13 -12.65 7.41
C GLU A 202 -0.90 -12.72 8.91
N ASP A 203 -0.51 -13.90 9.38
CA ASP A 203 -0.10 -14.08 10.78
C ASP A 203 1.43 -14.10 10.86
N ALA A 204 2.00 -13.33 11.79
CA ALA A 204 3.41 -13.40 12.12
C ALA A 204 3.68 -14.66 12.96
N ILE A 205 4.51 -15.59 12.47
CA ILE A 205 4.63 -16.93 13.07
C ILE A 205 5.99 -17.21 13.72
N GLY A 206 7.04 -16.49 13.31
CA GLY A 206 8.42 -16.73 13.77
C GLY A 206 9.05 -15.58 14.56
N GLY A 207 8.27 -14.55 14.89
CA GLY A 207 8.75 -13.33 15.52
C GLY A 207 9.53 -12.40 14.58
N GLU A 208 9.78 -11.19 15.06
CA GLU A 208 10.54 -10.14 14.39
C GLU A 208 11.95 -10.07 15.01
N ARG A 209 13.01 -10.03 14.19
CA ARG A 209 14.39 -9.83 14.68
C ARG A 209 15.11 -8.74 13.91
N ALA A 210 15.76 -7.84 14.65
CA ALA A 210 16.60 -6.79 14.11
C ALA A 210 18.08 -7.24 14.08
N PHE A 211 18.76 -6.90 13.00
CA PHE A 211 20.17 -7.16 12.79
C PHE A 211 20.88 -5.87 12.39
N ALA A 212 21.99 -5.56 13.04
CA ALA A 212 22.89 -4.52 12.56
C ALA A 212 23.66 -5.06 11.35
N VAL A 213 23.42 -4.48 10.18
CA VAL A 213 24.03 -4.86 8.90
C VAL A 213 24.92 -3.72 8.46
N ASN A 214 26.05 -4.03 7.84
CA ASN A 214 27.00 -3.03 7.32
C ASN A 214 27.54 -3.49 5.96
N GLU A 215 28.59 -2.83 5.47
CA GLU A 215 29.21 -3.12 4.18
C GLU A 215 29.76 -4.54 4.07
N THR A 216 30.08 -5.17 5.20
CA THR A 216 30.52 -6.56 5.27
C THR A 216 29.35 -7.52 5.48
N TRP A 217 29.51 -8.72 4.94
CA TRP A 217 28.52 -9.79 5.06
C TRP A 217 28.21 -10.12 6.51
N ARG A 218 26.92 -10.07 6.85
CA ARG A 218 26.38 -10.67 8.06
C ARG A 218 25.57 -11.89 7.68
N VAL A 219 25.98 -13.05 8.19
CA VAL A 219 25.15 -14.25 8.13
C VAL A 219 24.11 -14.15 9.24
N VAL A 220 22.85 -14.23 8.82
CA VAL A 220 21.68 -14.23 9.69
C VAL A 220 21.08 -15.62 9.64
N GLU A 221 21.02 -16.27 10.79
CA GLU A 221 20.42 -17.60 10.94
C GLU A 221 19.13 -17.50 11.73
N MET A 222 18.07 -18.11 11.19
CA MET A 222 16.76 -18.01 11.80
C MET A 222 15.97 -19.31 11.63
N PRO A 223 15.34 -19.82 12.70
CA PRO A 223 14.59 -21.06 12.65
C PRO A 223 13.34 -20.90 11.78
N VAL A 224 13.09 -21.88 10.91
CA VAL A 224 11.90 -21.92 10.07
C VAL A 224 10.77 -22.62 10.82
N GLY A 225 9.74 -21.86 11.16
CA GLY A 225 8.51 -22.39 11.76
C GLY A 225 7.62 -23.11 10.73
N PRO A 226 6.71 -24.00 11.19
CA PRO A 226 5.77 -24.68 10.31
C PRO A 226 4.86 -23.66 9.60
N GLY A 227 4.81 -23.72 8.27
CA GLY A 227 3.95 -22.85 7.46
C GLY A 227 4.59 -21.54 7.00
N LEU A 228 5.92 -21.45 6.96
CA LEU A 228 6.61 -20.33 6.33
C LEU A 228 6.20 -20.20 4.86
N SER A 229 5.67 -19.03 4.51
CA SER A 229 5.40 -18.67 3.12
C SER A 229 6.09 -17.40 2.66
N GLN A 230 6.43 -16.46 3.57
CA GLN A 230 6.98 -15.16 3.20
C GLN A 230 7.99 -14.63 4.22
N LEU A 231 8.95 -13.88 3.70
CA LEU A 231 9.91 -13.05 4.43
C LEU A 231 9.56 -11.58 4.24
N VAL A 232 9.62 -10.81 5.32
CA VAL A 232 9.47 -9.35 5.28
C VAL A 232 10.73 -8.72 5.83
N PHE A 233 11.34 -7.81 5.07
CA PHE A 233 12.52 -7.05 5.46
C PHE A 233 12.15 -5.58 5.63
N ARG A 234 12.59 -4.98 6.74
CA ARG A 234 12.41 -3.56 7.05
C ARG A 234 13.76 -2.97 7.38
N SER A 235 13.97 -1.71 7.01
CA SER A 235 15.15 -0.96 7.45
C SER A 235 14.74 0.19 8.35
N SER A 236 15.56 0.49 9.34
CA SER A 236 15.42 1.70 10.16
C SER A 236 15.89 2.96 9.44
N GLN A 237 16.68 2.81 8.37
CA GLN A 237 17.33 3.90 7.64
C GLN A 237 17.18 3.74 6.12
N GLU A 238 17.35 4.84 5.39
CA GLU A 238 17.45 4.76 3.93
C GLU A 238 18.82 4.18 3.54
N GLY A 239 18.86 3.40 2.46
CA GLY A 239 20.10 2.99 1.82
C GLY A 239 19.97 1.67 1.10
N ILE A 240 21.04 1.21 0.45
CA ILE A 240 21.02 -0.05 -0.27
C ILE A 240 21.28 -1.22 0.68
N VAL A 241 20.44 -2.24 0.58
CA VAL A 241 20.64 -3.54 1.24
C VAL A 241 20.73 -4.61 0.17
N TRP A 242 21.57 -5.61 0.43
CA TRP A 242 21.70 -6.80 -0.41
C TRP A 242 21.44 -8.06 0.42
N ILE A 243 20.72 -9.02 -0.18
CA ILE A 243 20.62 -10.41 0.25
C ILE A 243 21.28 -11.24 -0.85
N ASP A 244 22.47 -11.75 -0.58
CA ASP A 244 23.27 -12.41 -1.61
C ASP A 244 23.18 -13.93 -1.53
N GLU A 245 22.69 -14.44 -0.41
CA GLU A 245 22.37 -15.84 -0.27
C GLU A 245 21.14 -16.03 0.61
N ILE A 246 20.28 -16.95 0.19
CA ILE A 246 19.23 -17.55 0.99
C ILE A 246 19.42 -19.05 0.88
N ASP A 247 19.89 -19.66 1.96
CA ASP A 247 20.03 -21.10 2.05
C ASP A 247 19.14 -21.64 3.15
N LEU A 248 18.67 -22.87 2.96
CA LEU A 248 18.02 -23.60 4.04
C LEU A 248 18.94 -24.74 4.48
N VAL A 249 19.34 -24.68 5.74
CA VAL A 249 20.19 -25.70 6.36
C VAL A 249 19.33 -26.57 7.26
N GLU A 250 19.43 -27.89 7.06
CA GLU A 250 18.80 -28.92 7.92
C GLU A 250 19.56 -29.14 9.22
#